data_AF-J3CIC0-F1
#
_entry.id   AF-J3CIC0-F1
#
_cell.length_a   1.000
_cell.length_b   1.000
_cell.length_c   1.000
_cell.angle_alpha   90.00
_cell.angle_beta   90.00
_cell.angle_gamma   90.00
#
_symmetry.space_group_name_H-M   'P 1'
#
loop_
_entity.id
_entity.type
_entity.pdbx_description
1 polymer ?
#
loop_
_entity_poly.entity_id
_entity_poly.type
_entity_poly.pdbx_seq_one_letter_code
_entity_poly.pdbx_strand_id
1 'polypeptide(L)'
;MSVTQLGFDLAEQGAARAADHADRVVVDWSELALQAFRDHALTHTEFSTEDVIAASTRVPPAPDKRAWGQIAMKARRLGFCHKGRVGTSKLPHAHARCITIWASNIARPTNGEARAAVTARASHQFNK
;
A
#
# COMPACT_ATOMS: atom_id res chain seq x y z
N MET A 1 9.26 -33.88 12.93
CA MET A 1 9.34 -33.53 11.49
C MET A 1 9.59 -32.04 11.40
N SER A 2 10.75 -31.61 10.87
CA SER A 2 11.05 -30.17 10.72
C SER A 2 10.26 -29.64 9.53
N VAL A 3 9.30 -28.75 9.76
CA VAL A 3 8.60 -28.04 8.69
C VAL A 3 9.61 -27.07 8.10
N THR A 4 10.02 -27.27 6.85
CA THR A 4 10.89 -26.32 6.15
C THR A 4 10.15 -25.00 6.04
N GLN A 5 10.53 -24.05 6.87
CA GLN A 5 9.91 -22.73 6.87
C GLN A 5 10.63 -21.84 5.85
N LEU A 6 9.87 -21.30 4.89
CA LEU A 6 10.45 -20.52 3.81
C LEU A 6 10.75 -19.09 4.30
N GLY A 7 11.69 -18.41 3.64
CA GLY A 7 12.02 -17.02 3.96
C GLY A 7 10.83 -16.06 3.86
N PHE A 8 9.86 -16.38 3.00
CA PHE A 8 8.59 -15.64 2.90
C PHE A 8 7.75 -15.76 4.18
N ASP A 9 7.62 -16.96 4.74
CA ASP A 9 6.83 -17.22 5.95
C ASP A 9 7.43 -16.49 7.16
N LEU A 10 8.76 -16.47 7.26
CA LEU A 10 9.47 -15.73 8.29
C LEU A 10 9.28 -14.22 8.17
N ALA A 11 9.25 -13.70 6.93
CA ALA A 11 8.98 -12.28 6.69
C ALA A 11 7.55 -11.90 7.07
N GLU A 12 6.56 -12.73 6.73
CA GLU A 12 5.16 -12.53 7.11
C GLU A 12 4.98 -12.58 8.63
N GLN A 13 5.55 -13.58 9.31
CA GLN A 13 5.51 -13.67 10.78
C GLN A 13 6.24 -12.52 11.47
N GLY A 14 7.33 -12.02 10.88
CA GLY A 14 8.03 -10.83 11.35
C GLY A 14 7.14 -9.58 11.27
N ALA A 15 6.46 -9.38 10.14
CA ALA A 15 5.54 -8.27 9.95
C ALA A 15 4.33 -8.34 10.89
N ALA A 16 3.76 -9.54 11.08
CA ALA A 16 2.65 -9.76 12.01
C ALA A 16 3.04 -9.39 13.44
N ARG A 17 4.18 -9.90 13.93
CA ARG A 17 4.69 -9.56 15.27
C ARG A 17 4.97 -8.06 15.45
N ALA A 18 5.45 -7.40 14.39
CA ALA A 18 5.68 -5.96 14.41
C ALA A 18 4.37 -5.17 14.53
N ALA A 19 3.30 -5.59 13.83
CA ALA A 19 1.97 -5.00 13.97
C ALA A 19 1.38 -5.24 15.38
N ASP A 20 1.47 -6.48 15.90
CA ASP A 20 1.02 -6.79 17.26
C ASP A 20 1.77 -5.98 18.34
N HIS A 21 3.05 -5.68 18.10
CA HIS A 21 3.79 -4.79 18.99
C HIS A 21 3.31 -3.34 18.85
N ALA A 22 3.06 -2.86 17.63
CA ALA A 22 2.54 -1.52 17.40
C ALA A 22 1.19 -1.32 18.11
N ASP A 23 0.25 -2.28 18.00
CA ASP A 23 -1.07 -2.21 18.67
C ASP A 23 -0.96 -2.21 20.21
N ARG A 24 0.08 -2.85 20.77
CA ARG A 24 0.32 -2.83 22.22
C ARG A 24 0.89 -1.49 22.71
N VAL A 25 1.62 -0.78 21.86
CA VAL A 25 2.26 0.51 22.21
C VAL A 25 1.36 1.68 21.88
N VAL A 26 0.59 1.56 20.80
CA VAL A 26 -0.31 2.57 20.27
C VAL A 26 -1.66 1.90 20.05
N VAL A 27 -2.66 2.32 20.82
CA VAL A 27 -4.03 1.81 20.71
C VAL A 27 -4.54 1.97 19.29
N ASP A 28 -5.14 0.91 18.75
CA ASP A 28 -5.76 0.83 17.42
C ASP A 28 -4.83 1.17 16.24
N TRP A 29 -3.52 1.04 16.42
CA TRP A 29 -2.54 1.39 15.39
C TRP A 29 -2.82 0.69 14.05
N SER A 30 -3.08 -0.61 14.08
CA SER A 30 -3.36 -1.41 12.89
C SER A 30 -4.66 -1.01 12.19
N GLU A 31 -5.67 -0.58 12.94
CA GLU A 31 -6.93 -0.09 12.37
C GLU A 31 -6.73 1.25 11.67
N LEU A 32 -6.06 2.19 12.34
CA LEU A 32 -5.71 3.49 11.77
C LEU A 32 -4.84 3.34 10.52
N ALA A 33 -3.83 2.48 10.56
CA ALA A 33 -2.95 2.20 9.44
C ALA A 33 -3.71 1.58 8.26
N LEU A 34 -4.64 0.67 8.52
CA LEU A 34 -5.49 0.06 7.49
C LEU A 34 -6.43 1.09 6.85
N GLN A 35 -7.01 1.98 7.66
CA GLN A 35 -7.86 3.06 7.18
C GLN A 35 -7.06 4.02 6.28
N ALA A 36 -5.84 4.39 6.68
CA ALA A 36 -4.95 5.21 5.83
C ALA A 36 -4.65 4.52 4.49
N PHE A 37 -4.43 3.20 4.49
CA PHE A 37 -4.21 2.43 3.27
C PHE A 37 -5.44 2.46 2.34
N ARG A 38 -6.63 2.29 2.91
CA ARG A 38 -7.90 2.38 2.18
C ARG A 38 -8.11 3.76 1.57
N ASP A 39 -7.89 4.82 2.35
CA ASP A 39 -8.08 6.20 1.92
C ASP A 39 -7.13 6.58 0.78
N HIS A 40 -5.88 6.12 0.87
CA HIS A 40 -4.91 6.30 -0.20
C HIS A 40 -5.32 5.54 -1.48
N ALA A 41 -5.79 4.30 -1.33
CA ALA A 41 -6.27 3.49 -2.46
C ALA A 41 -7.53 4.07 -3.13
N LEU A 42 -8.37 4.83 -2.42
CA LEU A 42 -9.55 5.48 -3.01
C LEU A 42 -9.18 6.57 -4.03
N THR A 43 -8.02 7.21 -3.85
CA THR A 43 -7.60 8.39 -4.63
C THR A 43 -6.43 8.11 -5.57
N HIS A 44 -5.76 6.97 -5.44
CA HIS A 44 -4.59 6.61 -6.24
C HIS A 44 -4.79 5.26 -6.93
N THR A 45 -4.59 5.21 -8.25
CA THR A 45 -4.65 3.97 -9.04
C THR A 45 -3.42 3.09 -8.81
N GLU A 46 -2.25 3.69 -8.55
CA GLU A 46 -1.01 3.01 -8.23
C GLU A 46 -0.24 3.72 -7.13
N PHE A 47 0.33 2.97 -6.19
CA PHE A 47 1.05 3.55 -5.06
C PHE A 47 1.96 2.53 -4.38
N SER A 48 2.95 3.00 -3.62
CA SER A 48 3.77 2.17 -2.73
C SER A 48 3.30 2.25 -1.29
N THR A 49 3.74 1.31 -0.44
CA THR A 49 3.53 1.44 1.01
C THR A 49 4.20 2.70 1.57
N GLU A 50 5.32 3.15 0.99
CA GLU A 50 5.99 4.40 1.37
C GLU A 50 5.10 5.62 1.11
N ASP A 51 4.37 5.64 -0.01
CA ASP A 51 3.42 6.71 -0.33
C ASP A 51 2.28 6.78 0.70
N VAL A 52 1.76 5.62 1.12
CA VAL A 52 0.73 5.54 2.18
C VAL A 52 1.26 6.09 3.50
N ILE A 53 2.48 5.70 3.90
CA ILE A 53 3.12 6.17 5.12
C ILE A 53 3.31 7.69 5.07
N ALA A 54 3.82 8.22 3.94
CA ALA A 54 4.07 9.64 3.76
C ALA A 54 2.77 10.47 3.78
N ALA A 55 1.68 9.94 3.22
CA ALA A 55 0.37 10.59 3.22
C ALA A 55 -0.39 10.46 4.54
N SER A 56 0.02 9.53 5.41
CA SER A 56 -0.65 9.22 6.66
C SER A 56 -0.29 10.23 7.76
N THR A 57 -1.18 11.20 7.98
CA THR A 57 -1.03 12.21 9.06
C THR A 57 -1.65 11.79 10.39
N ARG A 58 -2.58 10.83 10.38
CA ARG A 58 -3.36 10.41 11.56
C ARG A 58 -2.87 9.13 12.22
N VAL A 59 -1.98 8.38 11.57
CA VAL A 59 -1.40 7.16 12.12
C VAL A 59 -0.09 7.51 12.82
N PRO A 60 0.02 7.29 14.14
CA PRO A 60 1.29 7.46 14.84
C PRO A 60 2.39 6.57 14.22
N PRO A 61 3.67 6.98 14.29
CA PRO A 61 4.76 6.16 13.77
C PRO A 61 4.80 4.81 14.50
N ALA A 62 4.89 3.72 13.74
CA ALA A 62 5.09 2.40 14.32
C ALA A 62 6.49 2.29 14.96
N PRO A 63 6.64 1.54 16.06
CA PRO A 63 7.96 1.20 16.60
C PRO A 63 8.85 0.45 15.60
N ASP A 64 8.24 -0.36 14.72
CA ASP A 64 8.92 -1.07 13.64
C ASP A 64 8.20 -0.83 12.30
N LYS A 65 8.94 -0.35 11.29
CA LYS A 65 8.42 -0.12 9.93
C LYS A 65 7.85 -1.38 9.27
N ARG A 66 8.28 -2.58 9.70
CA ARG A 66 7.77 -3.87 9.21
C ARG A 66 6.28 -4.07 9.51
N ALA A 67 5.72 -3.37 10.50
CA ALA A 67 4.29 -3.42 10.81
C ALA A 67 3.43 -3.05 9.58
N TRP A 68 3.86 -2.08 8.78
CA TRP A 68 3.18 -1.68 7.54
C TRP A 68 3.13 -2.78 6.48
N GLY A 69 4.07 -3.74 6.51
CA GLY A 69 4.04 -4.92 5.65
C GLY A 69 2.81 -5.78 5.92
N GLN A 70 2.46 -5.97 7.20
CA GLN A 70 1.26 -6.71 7.59
C GLN A 70 -0.01 -5.97 7.18
N ILE A 71 -0.03 -4.65 7.33
CA ILE A 71 -1.16 -3.81 6.91
C ILE A 71 -1.37 -3.88 5.40
N ALA A 72 -0.30 -3.80 4.59
CA ALA A 72 -0.39 -3.91 3.15
C ALA A 72 -0.96 -5.28 2.70
N MET A 73 -0.53 -6.36 3.35
CA MET A 73 -1.07 -7.70 3.09
C MET A 73 -2.53 -7.84 3.51
N LYS A 74 -2.93 -7.23 4.64
CA LYS A 74 -4.32 -7.17 5.09
C LYS A 74 -5.19 -6.37 4.11
N ALA A 75 -4.73 -5.20 3.66
CA ALA A 75 -5.42 -4.38 2.66
C ALA A 75 -5.65 -5.13 1.34
N ARG A 76 -4.65 -5.89 0.88
CA ARG A 76 -4.79 -6.78 -0.29
C ARG A 76 -5.86 -7.86 -0.06
N ARG A 77 -5.85 -8.53 1.10
CA ARG A 77 -6.83 -9.58 1.44
C ARG A 77 -8.26 -9.03 1.50
N LEU A 78 -8.43 -7.79 1.95
CA LEU A 78 -9.71 -7.08 1.97
C LEU A 78 -10.12 -6.49 0.61
N GLY A 79 -9.30 -6.68 -0.42
CA GLY A 79 -9.62 -6.26 -1.78
C GLY A 79 -9.40 -4.78 -2.08
N PHE A 80 -8.72 -4.02 -1.22
CA PHE A 80 -8.44 -2.60 -1.50
C PHE A 80 -7.45 -2.43 -2.65
N CYS A 81 -6.50 -3.35 -2.78
CA CYS A 81 -5.48 -3.34 -3.83
C CYS A 81 -5.00 -4.76 -4.18
N HIS A 82 -4.20 -4.87 -5.24
CA HIS A 82 -3.44 -6.08 -5.58
C HIS A 82 -1.97 -5.73 -5.90
N LYS A 83 -1.10 -6.75 -5.94
CA LYS A 83 0.29 -6.56 -6.37
C LYS A 83 0.30 -6.17 -7.84
N GLY A 84 0.75 -4.94 -8.16
CA GLY A 84 0.80 -4.44 -9.53
C GLY A 84 2.14 -4.78 -10.19
N ARG A 85 3.19 -4.02 -9.85
CA ARG A 85 4.55 -4.23 -10.38
C ARG A 85 5.61 -4.10 -9.29
N VAL A 86 6.86 -4.38 -9.67
CA VAL A 86 8.03 -3.99 -8.90
C VAL A 86 8.44 -2.58 -9.31
N GLY A 87 8.71 -1.72 -8.33
CA GLY A 87 9.26 -0.38 -8.51
C GLY A 87 10.49 -0.19 -7.63
N THR A 88 11.00 1.03 -7.60
CA THR A 88 12.13 1.40 -6.74
C THR A 88 11.66 2.33 -5.62
N SER A 89 12.24 2.17 -4.43
CA SER A 89 11.96 3.05 -3.30
C SER A 89 12.29 4.50 -3.64
N LYS A 90 11.42 5.41 -3.19
CA LYS A 90 11.60 6.86 -3.36
C LYS A 90 12.43 7.46 -2.22
N LEU A 91 12.71 6.69 -1.17
CA LEU A 91 13.45 7.14 0.00
C LEU A 91 14.97 7.20 -0.29
N PRO A 92 15.65 8.34 -0.05
CA PRO A 92 17.08 8.48 -0.33
C PRO A 92 17.96 7.42 0.36
N HIS A 93 17.63 7.07 1.61
CA HIS A 93 18.36 6.08 2.42
C HIS A 93 18.09 4.63 2.01
N ALA A 94 17.14 4.38 1.11
CA ALA A 94 16.80 3.04 0.66
C ALA A 94 17.61 2.60 -0.57
N HIS A 95 18.49 3.44 -1.12
CA HIS A 95 19.38 3.12 -2.24
C HIS A 95 18.65 2.47 -3.43
N ALA A 96 17.48 3.03 -3.80
CA ALA A 96 16.64 2.51 -4.89
C ALA A 96 16.27 1.01 -4.76
N ARG A 97 16.18 0.49 -3.53
CA ARG A 97 15.72 -0.89 -3.28
C ARG A 97 14.42 -1.19 -4.02
N CYS A 98 14.32 -2.41 -4.54
CA CYS A 98 13.10 -2.91 -5.16
C CYS A 98 11.97 -2.97 -4.13
N ILE A 99 10.81 -2.41 -4.47
CA ILE A 99 9.61 -2.38 -3.65
C ILE A 99 8.39 -2.82 -4.45
N THR A 100 7.34 -3.24 -3.76
CA THR A 100 6.06 -3.53 -4.41
C THR A 100 5.32 -2.23 -4.67
N ILE A 101 4.86 -2.05 -5.91
CA ILE A 101 3.86 -1.06 -6.28
C ILE A 101 2.51 -1.75 -6.33
N TRP A 102 1.58 -1.25 -5.53
CA TRP A 102 0.21 -1.71 -5.43
C TRP A 102 -0.64 -1.05 -6.50
N ALA A 103 -1.54 -1.82 -7.11
CA ALA A 103 -2.60 -1.29 -7.96
C ALA A 103 -3.92 -1.31 -7.18
N SER A 104 -4.60 -0.17 -7.11
CA SER A 104 -5.86 -0.03 -6.39
C SER A 104 -7.00 -0.73 -7.14
N ASN A 105 -7.86 -1.41 -6.39
CA ASN A 105 -9.11 -1.96 -6.93
C ASN A 105 -10.30 -1.02 -6.71
N ILE A 106 -10.12 0.00 -5.87
CA ILE A 106 -11.21 0.87 -5.37
C ILE A 106 -11.01 2.34 -5.74
N ALA A 107 -9.96 2.65 -6.50
CA ALA A 107 -9.69 4.00 -6.96
C ALA A 107 -10.89 4.52 -7.75
N ARG A 108 -11.42 5.67 -7.31
CA ARG A 108 -12.38 6.44 -8.08
C ARG A 108 -11.61 7.61 -8.64
N PRO A 109 -11.46 7.72 -9.98
CA PRO A 109 -10.75 8.86 -10.55
C PRO A 109 -11.41 10.13 -10.04
N THR A 110 -10.61 11.05 -9.52
CA THR A 110 -11.14 12.35 -9.08
C THR A 110 -11.72 13.07 -10.29
N ASN A 111 -12.68 13.98 -10.08
CA ASN A 111 -13.34 14.71 -11.17
C ASN A 111 -12.37 15.42 -12.14
N GLY A 112 -11.12 15.72 -11.71
CA GLY A 112 -10.06 16.25 -12.57
C GLY A 112 -9.47 15.22 -13.54
N GLU A 113 -9.25 13.99 -13.09
CA GLU A 113 -8.70 12.90 -13.92
C GLU A 113 -9.77 12.25 -14.80
N ALA A 114 -11.02 12.21 -14.34
CA ALA A 114 -12.16 11.75 -15.13
C ALA A 114 -12.36 12.62 -16.38
N ARG A 115 -12.15 13.94 -16.28
CA ARG A 115 -12.20 14.87 -17.44
C ARG A 115 -11.06 14.61 -18.42
N ALA A 116 -9.84 14.35 -17.95
CA ALA A 116 -8.71 14.01 -18.82
C ALA A 116 -8.93 12.67 -19.56
N ALA A 117 -9.50 11.67 -18.88
CA ALA A 117 -9.80 10.36 -19.48
C ALA A 117 -10.93 10.40 -20.53
N VAL A 118 -11.95 11.26 -20.33
CA VAL A 118 -13.02 11.46 -21.33
C VAL A 118 -12.49 12.18 -22.57
N THR A 119 -11.65 13.20 -22.40
CA THR A 119 -11.03 13.92 -23.54
C THR A 119 -10.11 13.01 -24.35
N ALA A 120 -9.32 12.14 -23.71
CA ALA A 120 -8.43 11.22 -24.41
C ALA A 120 -9.19 10.16 -25.26
N ARG A 121 -10.38 9.73 -24.83
CA ARG A 121 -11.22 8.82 -25.63
C ARG A 121 -11.91 9.52 -26.79
N ALA A 122 -12.32 10.77 -26.64
CA ALA A 122 -12.93 11.54 -27.71
C ALA A 122 -11.95 11.79 -28.87
N SER A 123 -10.68 12.08 -28.59
CA SER A 123 -9.66 12.31 -29.61
C SER A 123 -9.30 11.09 -30.46
N HIS A 124 -9.58 9.87 -29.97
CA HIS A 124 -9.33 8.63 -30.71
C HIS A 124 -10.52 8.18 -31.58
N GLN A 125 -11.70 8.81 -31.39
CA GLN A 125 -12.92 8.46 -32.12
C GLN A 125 -13.21 9.39 -33.31
N PHE A 126 -12.50 10.52 -33.42
CA PHE A 126 -12.63 11.50 -34.52
C PHE A 126 -11.56 11.37 -35.62
N ASN A 127 -10.75 10.31 -35.62
CA ASN A 127 -9.76 10.05 -36.67
C ASN A 127 -10.05 8.73 -37.41
N LYS A 128 -11.29 8.58 -37.90
CA LYS A 128 -11.71 7.57 -38.87
C LYS A 128 -12.61 8.22 -39.91
#